data_AF-A0A2D8ACZ8-F1
#
_entry.id   AF-A0A2D8ACZ8-F1
#
_cell.length_a   1.000
_cell.length_b   1.000
_cell.length_c   1.000
_cell.angle_alpha   90.00
_cell.angle_beta   90.00
_cell.angle_gamma   90.00
#
_symmetry.space_group_name_H-M   'P 1'
#
loop_
_entity.id
_entity.type
_entity.pdbx_description
1 polymer ?
#
loop_
_entity_poly.entity_id
_entity_poly.type
_entity_poly.pdbx_seq_one_letter_code
_entity_poly.pdbx_strand_id
1 'polypeptide(L)'
;MKHFAVPFLLPVLFAASLSAHATLLPPEQWVSIELSNGELLDVVPVTVSDAHGELVSLARTRDNQLIMETGGYWYEALQDGAQHWYAGQPLVAGVPDAEEVEAEVLVKQTADVQSLYRTQSQSYVPQRTPFRFSPEVFPAGFEQPLLIIRVAFSDSNFVYSDSDIAQRFYAQDRSVASYFDENSYGRFNVVPAADSYGQNDGVVRVTLNTPHPDFGNQFGGAGAALARAAAEAAAPYVNVAAYDRNGDGWLDPNELAVVVMVAGYEQAFAGAATSRPRIWAHKANVSDAQIGNYHFAEYAMFGERHQDHLATIGVICHELGHLLLDLPDLYSGSPTGASIGRWGLMGQGGWNSDSGQAGDRPGHLLAWSKEVAGFMEPKILAAGDNEVSLRAVSDAADAVQIQLGDYGHGQRLILENRNRSGYD
;
A
#
# COMPACT_ATOMS: atom_id res chain seq x y z
N MET A 1 -77.21 7.13 2.56
CA MET A 1 -76.25 7.77 1.62
C MET A 1 -75.19 8.43 2.49
N LYS A 2 -73.89 8.08 2.40
CA LYS A 2 -72.90 8.65 1.44
C LYS A 2 -72.85 10.19 1.54
N HIS A 3 -71.77 10.92 1.80
CA HIS A 3 -70.32 10.69 2.05
C HIS A 3 -69.81 11.89 2.92
N PHE A 4 -68.59 12.01 3.50
CA PHE A 4 -67.37 11.19 3.58
C PHE A 4 -66.67 11.42 4.97
N ALA A 5 -65.34 11.36 5.10
CA ALA A 5 -64.55 11.70 6.30
C ALA A 5 -63.26 12.46 5.96
N VAL A 6 -62.75 13.30 6.87
CA VAL A 6 -61.31 13.61 7.07
C VAL A 6 -61.08 14.07 8.52
N PRO A 7 -60.33 13.32 9.36
CA PRO A 7 -59.57 13.89 10.47
C PRO A 7 -58.16 14.28 9.99
N PHE A 8 -57.63 15.41 10.45
CA PHE A 8 -56.25 15.82 10.17
C PHE A 8 -55.26 14.79 10.76
N LEU A 9 -54.52 14.07 9.92
CA LEU A 9 -53.25 13.47 10.33
C LEU A 9 -52.19 14.57 10.31
N LEU A 10 -51.55 14.81 11.46
CA LEU A 10 -50.22 15.42 11.49
C LEU A 10 -49.22 14.35 11.02
N PRO A 11 -48.46 14.54 9.92
CA PRO A 11 -47.26 13.77 9.71
C PRO A 11 -46.18 14.31 10.66
N VAL A 12 -45.80 13.50 11.64
CA VAL A 12 -44.58 13.75 12.41
C VAL A 12 -43.39 13.45 11.50
N LEU A 13 -42.95 14.47 10.77
CA LEU A 13 -41.69 14.46 10.02
C LEU A 13 -40.54 14.52 11.04
N PHE A 14 -40.15 13.35 11.56
CA PHE A 14 -38.80 13.17 12.09
C PHE A 14 -37.83 13.27 10.90
N ALA A 15 -37.38 14.49 10.63
CA ALA A 15 -36.19 14.71 9.83
C ALA A 15 -35.00 14.17 10.63
N ALA A 16 -34.66 12.90 10.41
CA ALA A 16 -33.34 12.40 10.75
C ALA A 16 -32.34 13.20 9.92
N SER A 17 -31.69 14.19 10.54
CA SER A 17 -30.58 14.90 9.94
C SER A 17 -29.41 13.93 9.82
N LEU A 18 -29.39 13.15 8.74
CA LEU A 18 -28.20 12.43 8.30
C LEU A 18 -27.12 13.49 8.09
N SER A 19 -26.11 13.45 8.95
CA SER A 19 -24.95 14.33 8.86
C SER A 19 -24.14 13.96 7.62
N ALA A 20 -24.50 14.52 6.47
CA ALA A 20 -23.69 14.36 5.27
C ALA A 20 -22.29 14.91 5.56
N HIS A 21 -21.27 14.09 5.39
CA HIS A 21 -19.87 14.46 5.57
C HIS A 21 -19.18 14.33 4.22
N ALA A 22 -18.80 15.48 3.65
CA ALA A 22 -18.03 15.53 2.41
C ALA A 22 -16.55 15.68 2.75
N THR A 23 -15.75 14.67 2.44
CA THR A 23 -14.28 14.75 2.45
C THR A 23 -13.79 15.09 1.05
N LEU A 24 -12.97 16.13 0.92
CA LEU A 24 -12.24 16.39 -0.32
C LEU A 24 -11.08 15.39 -0.44
N LEU A 25 -10.83 14.90 -1.66
CA LEU A 25 -9.53 14.33 -1.98
C LEU A 25 -8.45 15.40 -1.76
N PRO A 26 -7.24 15.04 -1.30
CA PRO A 26 -6.22 16.02 -0.95
C PRO A 26 -5.82 16.89 -2.15
N PRO A 27 -5.68 18.22 -1.98
CA PRO A 27 -4.91 19.02 -2.92
C PRO A 27 -3.43 18.61 -2.87
N GLU A 28 -2.68 19.01 -3.89
CA GLU A 28 -1.25 18.73 -4.06
C GLU A 28 -0.45 18.86 -2.74
N GLN A 29 0.19 17.76 -2.30
CA GLN A 29 0.83 17.70 -0.99
C GLN A 29 2.21 18.35 -1.01
N TRP A 30 2.32 19.53 -0.40
CA TRP A 30 3.59 20.22 -0.17
C TRP A 30 4.31 19.61 1.04
N VAL A 31 5.52 19.09 0.82
CA VAL A 31 6.48 18.66 1.83
C VAL A 31 7.64 19.65 1.88
N SER A 32 8.13 19.99 3.07
CA SER A 32 9.31 20.84 3.21
C SER A 32 10.56 19.95 3.24
N ILE A 33 11.44 20.11 2.25
CA ILE A 33 12.77 19.48 2.19
C ILE A 33 13.81 20.43 2.79
N GLU A 34 14.83 19.90 3.46
CA GLU A 34 15.97 20.68 3.95
C GLU A 34 17.11 20.62 2.91
N LEU A 35 17.54 21.79 2.46
CA LEU A 35 18.68 21.96 1.55
C LEU A 35 20.00 21.90 2.34
N SER A 36 21.13 21.67 1.67
CA SER A 36 22.44 21.45 2.33
C SER A 36 22.99 22.67 3.10
N ASN A 37 22.41 23.86 2.92
CA ASN A 37 22.68 25.08 3.68
C ASN A 37 21.74 25.28 4.90
N GLY A 38 20.80 24.36 5.14
CA GLY A 38 19.78 24.46 6.20
C GLY A 38 18.55 25.29 5.82
N GLU A 39 18.41 25.72 4.56
CA GLU A 39 17.19 26.35 4.07
C GLU A 39 16.10 25.30 3.82
N LEU A 40 14.86 25.61 4.21
CA LEU A 40 13.70 24.76 3.94
C LEU A 40 13.01 25.20 2.65
N LEU A 41 12.78 24.25 1.75
CA LEU A 41 12.10 24.46 0.47
C LEU A 41 10.81 23.61 0.41
N ASP A 42 9.66 24.26 0.16
CA ASP A 42 8.38 23.56 -0.01
C ASP A 42 8.25 23.00 -1.44
N VAL A 43 8.03 21.70 -1.55
CA VAL A 43 7.92 20.98 -2.83
C VAL A 43 6.79 19.96 -2.81
N VAL A 44 6.20 19.66 -3.97
CA VAL A 44 5.25 18.54 -4.16
C VAL A 44 5.98 17.38 -4.82
N PRO A 45 5.96 16.14 -4.29
CA PRO A 45 6.49 14.99 -5.02
C PRO A 45 5.74 14.77 -6.34
N VAL A 46 6.48 14.59 -7.44
CA VAL A 46 5.93 14.34 -8.77
C VAL A 46 6.63 13.14 -9.38
N THR A 47 5.91 12.03 -9.55
CA THR A 47 6.40 10.91 -10.35
C THR A 47 6.06 11.15 -11.81
N VAL A 48 7.06 11.07 -12.69
CA VAL A 48 6.91 11.16 -14.15
C VAL A 48 7.40 9.88 -14.81
N SER A 49 6.92 9.59 -16.02
CA SER A 49 7.52 8.56 -16.87
C SER A 49 8.56 9.20 -17.77
N ASP A 50 9.68 8.51 -18.01
CA ASP A 50 10.58 8.80 -19.13
C ASP A 50 10.04 8.19 -20.44
N ALA A 51 10.82 8.28 -21.54
CA ALA A 51 10.48 7.69 -22.84
C ALA A 51 10.49 6.15 -22.88
N HIS A 52 11.04 5.48 -21.88
CA HIS A 52 11.10 4.02 -21.78
C HIS A 52 10.02 3.43 -20.86
N GLY A 53 9.25 4.27 -20.17
CA GLY A 53 8.25 3.84 -19.19
C GLY A 53 8.80 3.74 -17.76
N GLU A 54 10.04 4.18 -17.53
CA GLU A 54 10.64 4.18 -16.19
C GLU A 54 10.10 5.34 -15.36
N LEU A 55 9.73 5.05 -14.13
CA LEU A 55 9.18 6.03 -13.19
C LEU A 55 10.32 6.82 -12.53
N VAL A 56 10.43 8.09 -12.89
CA VAL A 56 11.37 9.04 -12.31
C VAL A 56 10.67 9.82 -11.20
N SER A 57 11.24 9.78 -9.99
CA SER A 57 10.79 10.58 -8.85
C SER A 57 11.41 11.97 -8.88
N LEU A 58 10.57 12.98 -9.13
CA LEU A 58 10.91 14.40 -9.07
C LEU A 58 10.18 15.07 -7.89
N ALA A 59 10.47 16.34 -7.66
CA ALA A 59 9.63 17.22 -6.86
C ALA A 59 9.40 18.56 -7.58
N ARG A 60 8.29 19.24 -7.31
CA ARG A 60 7.92 20.53 -7.90
C ARG A 60 7.83 21.62 -6.84
N THR A 61 8.56 22.71 -7.02
CA THR A 61 8.55 23.89 -6.13
C THR A 61 7.28 24.75 -6.29
N ARG A 62 7.06 25.70 -5.36
CA ARG A 62 5.90 26.61 -5.39
C ARG A 62 5.81 27.52 -6.62
N ASP A 63 6.92 27.72 -7.33
CA ASP A 63 7.03 28.46 -8.59
C ASP A 63 7.07 27.54 -9.83
N ASN A 64 6.70 26.26 -9.67
CA ASN A 64 6.64 25.21 -10.69
C ASN A 64 7.99 24.78 -11.30
N GLN A 65 9.12 25.05 -10.64
CA GLN A 65 10.40 24.43 -11.02
C GLN A 65 10.36 22.94 -10.65
N LEU A 66 10.79 22.07 -11.56
CA LEU A 66 11.04 20.66 -11.24
C LEU A 66 12.47 20.51 -10.73
N ILE A 67 12.62 19.71 -9.68
CA ILE A 67 13.88 19.42 -9.01
C ILE A 67 13.98 17.91 -8.74
N MET A 68 15.20 17.42 -8.54
CA MET A 68 15.45 16.02 -8.18
C MET A 68 16.54 15.90 -7.13
N GLU A 69 16.51 14.78 -6.40
CA GLU A 69 17.47 14.45 -5.35
C GLU A 69 18.55 13.52 -5.91
N THR A 70 19.80 13.81 -5.58
CA THR A 70 20.97 13.04 -6.03
C THR A 70 22.03 13.06 -4.93
N GLY A 71 22.27 11.91 -4.31
CA GLY A 71 23.36 11.69 -3.34
C GLY A 71 23.32 12.56 -2.08
N GLY A 72 22.13 12.98 -1.65
CA GLY A 72 21.89 13.84 -0.49
C GLY A 72 21.74 15.32 -0.82
N TYR A 73 21.73 15.69 -2.11
CA TYR A 73 21.64 17.07 -2.57
C TYR A 73 20.50 17.24 -3.58
N TRP A 74 20.01 18.49 -3.72
CA TRP A 74 18.92 18.83 -4.64
C TRP A 74 19.43 19.65 -5.82
N TYR A 75 18.96 19.27 -7.00
CA TYR A 75 19.34 19.85 -8.30
C TYR A 75 18.10 20.23 -9.11
N GLU A 76 18.24 21.14 -10.07
CA GLU A 76 17.24 21.34 -11.11
C GLU A 76 17.00 20.03 -11.87
N ALA A 77 15.74 19.64 -12.11
CA ALA A 77 15.43 18.49 -12.96
C ALA A 77 15.23 18.97 -14.40
N LEU A 78 16.11 18.53 -15.30
CA LEU A 78 16.07 18.84 -16.71
C LEU A 78 15.62 17.61 -17.51
N GLN A 79 14.96 17.84 -18.64
CA GLN A 79 14.56 16.81 -19.58
C GLN A 79 15.25 17.03 -20.93
N ASP A 80 15.86 16.00 -21.48
CA ASP A 80 16.57 16.07 -22.75
C ASP A 80 15.65 15.90 -23.98
N GLY A 81 16.23 15.95 -25.18
CA GLY A 81 15.49 15.79 -26.43
C GLY A 81 14.95 14.37 -26.70
N ALA A 82 15.36 13.38 -25.90
CA ALA A 82 14.88 12.00 -25.93
C ALA A 82 13.91 11.69 -24.76
N GLN A 83 13.54 12.71 -23.97
CA GLN A 83 12.67 12.65 -22.80
C GLN A 83 13.27 12.00 -21.55
N HIS A 84 14.60 11.81 -21.50
CA HIS A 84 15.31 11.37 -20.30
C HIS A 84 15.43 12.53 -19.31
N TRP A 85 15.23 12.23 -18.02
CA TRP A 85 15.37 13.20 -16.93
C TRP A 85 16.75 13.10 -16.29
N TYR A 86 17.39 14.25 -16.04
CA TYR A 86 18.73 14.32 -15.47
C TYR A 86 18.91 15.55 -14.58
N ALA A 87 19.84 15.45 -13.63
CA ALA A 87 20.15 16.50 -12.67
C ALA A 87 20.99 17.62 -13.33
N GLY A 88 20.51 18.85 -13.22
CA GLY A 88 21.13 20.07 -13.73
C GLY A 88 22.02 20.75 -12.70
N GLN A 89 21.82 22.07 -12.52
CA GLN A 89 22.59 22.83 -11.53
C GLN A 89 22.11 22.55 -10.09
N PRO A 90 23.01 22.56 -9.09
CA PRO A 90 22.61 22.42 -7.69
C PRO A 90 21.82 23.63 -7.21
N LEU A 91 20.81 23.40 -6.37
CA LEU A 91 20.00 24.49 -5.78
C LEU A 91 20.77 25.32 -4.72
N VAL A 92 21.89 24.78 -4.20
CA VAL A 92 22.74 25.44 -3.20
C VAL A 92 24.16 25.60 -3.74
N ALA A 93 24.66 26.84 -3.72
CA ALA A 93 26.02 27.15 -4.15
C ALA A 93 27.08 26.44 -3.28
N GLY A 94 28.03 25.74 -3.92
CA GLY A 94 29.09 24.99 -3.25
C GLY A 94 28.77 23.50 -3.01
N VAL A 95 27.60 23.03 -3.43
CA VAL A 95 27.32 21.60 -3.66
C VAL A 95 28.09 21.12 -4.91
N PRO A 96 28.63 19.89 -4.94
CA PRO A 96 29.32 19.36 -6.13
C PRO A 96 28.36 19.14 -7.32
N ASP A 97 28.90 19.10 -8.53
CA ASP A 97 28.10 18.84 -9.74
C ASP A 97 27.49 17.43 -9.69
N ALA A 98 26.27 17.27 -10.23
CA ALA A 98 25.52 16.04 -10.12
C ALA A 98 26.28 14.82 -10.70
N GLU A 99 26.98 14.97 -11.83
CA GLU A 99 27.81 13.91 -12.43
C GLU A 99 28.91 13.40 -11.46
N GLU A 100 29.50 14.29 -10.64
CA GLU A 100 30.50 13.89 -9.63
C GLU A 100 29.85 13.15 -8.46
N VAL A 101 28.67 13.60 -8.02
CA VAL A 101 27.90 12.96 -6.94
C VAL A 101 27.35 11.61 -7.36
N GLU A 102 26.80 11.48 -8.57
CA GLU A 102 26.35 10.22 -9.15
C GLU A 102 27.53 9.24 -9.29
N ALA A 103 28.69 9.71 -9.74
CA ALA A 103 29.90 8.89 -9.77
C ALA A 103 30.34 8.44 -8.37
N GLU A 104 30.30 9.29 -7.35
CA GLU A 104 30.61 8.91 -5.97
C GLU A 104 29.58 7.94 -5.37
N VAL A 105 28.28 8.15 -5.61
CA VAL A 105 27.20 7.26 -5.17
C VAL A 105 27.35 5.90 -5.84
N LEU A 106 27.62 5.86 -7.15
CA LEU A 106 27.89 4.64 -7.90
C LEU A 106 29.16 3.93 -7.39
N VAL A 107 30.21 4.67 -7.00
CA VAL A 107 31.43 4.09 -6.40
C VAL A 107 31.17 3.55 -4.98
N LYS A 108 30.37 4.22 -4.16
CA LYS A 108 30.00 3.74 -2.80
C LYS A 108 29.09 2.51 -2.89
N GLN A 109 28.05 2.56 -3.73
CA GLN A 109 27.18 1.43 -4.00
C GLN A 109 27.98 0.24 -4.57
N THR A 110 28.87 0.47 -5.55
CA THR A 110 29.71 -0.62 -6.09
C THR A 110 30.74 -1.15 -5.08
N ALA A 111 31.19 -0.38 -4.09
CA ALA A 111 32.05 -0.87 -3.02
C ALA A 111 31.30 -1.80 -2.05
N ASP A 112 30.10 -1.42 -1.61
CA ASP A 112 29.25 -2.26 -0.75
C ASP A 112 28.81 -3.53 -1.50
N VAL A 113 28.40 -3.39 -2.76
CA VAL A 113 28.08 -4.47 -3.70
C VAL A 113 29.29 -5.40 -3.91
N GLN A 114 30.50 -4.90 -4.16
CA GLN A 114 31.68 -5.75 -4.37
C GLN A 114 32.06 -6.60 -3.16
N SER A 115 31.66 -6.21 -1.94
CA SER A 115 31.84 -7.05 -0.74
C SER A 115 30.92 -8.28 -0.73
N LEU A 116 29.76 -8.20 -1.39
CA LEU A 116 28.74 -9.25 -1.49
C LEU A 116 28.88 -10.08 -2.78
N TYR A 117 29.47 -9.55 -3.85
CA TYR A 117 29.47 -10.14 -5.19
C TYR A 117 30.57 -11.19 -5.46
N ARG A 118 31.10 -11.84 -4.41
CA ARG A 118 31.86 -13.08 -4.63
C ARG A 118 30.93 -14.28 -4.86
N THR A 119 30.62 -14.46 -6.15
CA THR A 119 30.10 -15.68 -6.80
C THR A 119 28.58 -15.78 -6.98
N GLN A 120 27.99 -14.88 -7.77
CA GLN A 120 26.88 -15.25 -8.66
C GLN A 120 27.16 -14.74 -10.09
N SER A 121 26.89 -15.58 -11.09
CA SER A 121 26.97 -15.23 -12.51
C SER A 121 25.80 -14.32 -12.90
N GLN A 122 26.03 -13.35 -13.77
CA GLN A 122 24.96 -12.56 -14.40
C GLN A 122 23.98 -13.51 -15.12
N SER A 123 22.87 -13.81 -14.46
CA SER A 123 21.74 -14.53 -15.03
C SER A 123 20.88 -13.55 -15.82
N TYR A 124 20.31 -14.02 -16.92
CA TYR A 124 19.34 -13.24 -17.70
C TYR A 124 18.10 -12.96 -16.84
N VAL A 125 17.82 -11.69 -16.56
CA VAL A 125 16.56 -11.25 -15.94
C VAL A 125 15.50 -11.17 -17.05
N PRO A 126 14.37 -11.88 -16.92
CA PRO A 126 13.33 -11.87 -17.95
C PRO A 126 12.53 -10.55 -17.95
N GLN A 127 11.82 -10.28 -19.04
CA GLN A 127 10.97 -9.09 -19.15
C GLN A 127 9.67 -9.28 -18.36
N ARG A 128 9.43 -8.41 -17.37
CA ARG A 128 8.22 -8.41 -16.53
C ARG A 128 7.00 -7.88 -17.30
N THR A 129 5.88 -8.57 -17.19
CA THR A 129 4.58 -8.24 -17.79
C THR A 129 3.51 -8.20 -16.70
N PRO A 130 3.32 -7.04 -16.02
CA PRO A 130 2.53 -6.93 -14.78
C PRO A 130 1.18 -7.64 -14.81
N PHE A 131 1.08 -8.75 -14.06
CA PHE A 131 -0.16 -9.47 -13.81
C PHE A 131 -0.93 -8.79 -12.67
N ARG A 132 -2.09 -8.22 -13.00
CA ARG A 132 -3.00 -7.57 -12.05
C ARG A 132 -4.40 -8.19 -12.08
N PHE A 133 -5.08 -8.14 -10.94
CA PHE A 133 -6.51 -8.48 -10.89
C PHE A 133 -7.32 -7.56 -11.80
N SER A 134 -8.23 -8.13 -12.59
CA SER A 134 -9.24 -7.41 -13.37
C SER A 134 -10.60 -8.11 -13.23
N PRO A 135 -11.68 -7.36 -12.95
CA PRO A 135 -13.03 -7.92 -12.82
C PRO A 135 -13.59 -8.48 -14.14
N GLU A 136 -13.06 -8.05 -15.29
CA GLU A 136 -13.40 -8.55 -16.63
C GLU A 136 -12.75 -9.91 -16.92
N VAL A 137 -11.51 -10.10 -16.48
CA VAL A 137 -10.75 -11.35 -16.64
C VAL A 137 -11.21 -12.40 -15.62
N PHE A 138 -11.57 -11.98 -14.40
CA PHE A 138 -11.99 -12.84 -13.30
C PHE A 138 -13.45 -12.58 -12.85
N PRO A 139 -14.45 -12.79 -13.72
CA PRO A 139 -15.85 -12.47 -13.42
C PRO A 139 -16.47 -13.35 -12.33
N ALA A 140 -15.90 -14.53 -12.06
CA ALA A 140 -16.35 -15.46 -11.03
C ALA A 140 -15.70 -15.21 -9.65
N GLY A 141 -14.85 -14.19 -9.53
CA GLY A 141 -13.99 -13.95 -8.37
C GLY A 141 -12.54 -14.40 -8.61
N PHE A 142 -11.65 -13.96 -7.73
CA PHE A 142 -10.21 -14.11 -7.84
C PHE A 142 -9.61 -14.64 -6.54
N GLU A 143 -8.81 -15.71 -6.64
CA GLU A 143 -7.98 -16.19 -5.53
C GLU A 143 -6.62 -15.50 -5.58
N GLN A 144 -6.33 -14.74 -4.53
CA GLN A 144 -5.09 -14.01 -4.30
C GLN A 144 -4.18 -14.81 -3.36
N PRO A 145 -3.13 -15.48 -3.86
CA PRO A 145 -2.20 -16.23 -3.02
C PRO A 145 -1.31 -15.25 -2.24
N LEU A 146 -1.08 -15.55 -0.96
CA LEU A 146 -0.22 -14.76 -0.09
C LEU A 146 0.74 -15.67 0.69
N LEU A 147 2.04 -15.38 0.57
CA LEU A 147 3.11 -16.06 1.30
C LEU A 147 3.62 -15.17 2.43
N ILE A 148 3.53 -15.67 3.67
CA ILE A 148 3.97 -15.00 4.88
C ILE A 148 5.30 -15.61 5.32
N ILE A 149 6.40 -14.92 5.01
CA ILE A 149 7.74 -15.30 5.45
C ILE A 149 7.99 -14.68 6.82
N ARG A 150 7.92 -15.50 7.87
CA ARG A 150 8.24 -15.09 9.24
C ARG A 150 9.75 -15.13 9.45
N VAL A 151 10.36 -14.03 9.86
CA VAL A 151 11.82 -13.91 10.00
C VAL A 151 12.25 -13.72 11.46
N ALA A 152 13.00 -14.68 11.99
CA ALA A 152 13.75 -14.56 13.25
C ALA A 152 15.25 -14.34 13.00
N PHE A 153 15.96 -13.95 14.05
CA PHE A 153 17.37 -13.53 14.03
C PHE A 153 18.17 -14.26 15.11
N SER A 154 19.50 -14.11 15.11
CA SER A 154 20.37 -14.73 16.12
C SER A 154 20.13 -14.22 17.55
N ASP A 155 19.55 -13.03 17.70
CA ASP A 155 19.28 -12.34 18.97
C ASP A 155 17.79 -12.08 19.25
N SER A 156 16.91 -12.32 18.28
CA SER A 156 15.49 -11.93 18.31
C SER A 156 14.63 -13.06 17.76
N ASN A 157 13.67 -13.55 18.54
CA ASN A 157 12.83 -14.69 18.20
C ASN A 157 11.34 -14.33 18.31
N PHE A 158 10.49 -15.10 17.66
CA PHE A 158 9.04 -14.91 17.63
C PHE A 158 8.41 -14.99 19.03
N VAL A 159 7.38 -14.18 19.27
CA VAL A 159 6.53 -14.27 20.46
C VAL A 159 5.25 -15.07 20.19
N TYR A 160 4.73 -15.01 18.96
CA TYR A 160 3.47 -15.65 18.57
C TYR A 160 3.69 -16.95 17.77
N SER A 161 2.71 -17.85 17.78
CA SER A 161 2.73 -19.09 17.01
C SER A 161 2.39 -18.86 15.53
N ASP A 162 2.69 -19.81 14.63
CA ASP A 162 2.21 -19.70 13.24
C ASP A 162 0.69 -19.67 13.19
N SER A 163 0.01 -20.41 14.06
CA SER A 163 -1.45 -20.40 14.13
C SER A 163 -2.01 -19.02 14.47
N ASP A 164 -1.31 -18.21 15.28
CA ASP A 164 -1.73 -16.84 15.58
C ASP A 164 -1.57 -15.93 14.34
N ILE A 165 -0.50 -16.13 13.56
CA ILE A 165 -0.26 -15.40 12.32
C ILE A 165 -1.25 -15.85 11.22
N ALA A 166 -1.43 -17.14 11.01
CA ALA A 166 -2.40 -17.70 10.08
C ALA A 166 -3.83 -17.24 10.43
N GLN A 167 -4.21 -17.17 11.71
CA GLN A 167 -5.50 -16.57 12.10
C GLN A 167 -5.57 -15.06 11.81
N ARG A 168 -4.48 -14.32 12.04
CA ARG A 168 -4.41 -12.88 11.73
C ARG A 168 -4.62 -12.59 10.24
N PHE A 169 -4.24 -13.50 9.36
CA PHE A 169 -4.43 -13.36 7.91
C PHE A 169 -5.70 -14.04 7.37
N TYR A 170 -6.12 -15.19 7.90
CA TYR A 170 -7.12 -16.07 7.26
C TYR A 170 -8.32 -16.48 8.14
N ALA A 171 -8.50 -15.92 9.35
CA ALA A 171 -9.70 -16.20 10.15
C ALA A 171 -11.00 -15.65 9.50
N GLN A 172 -12.16 -16.18 9.89
CA GLN A 172 -13.47 -15.82 9.32
C GLN A 172 -13.95 -14.40 9.69
N ASP A 173 -13.40 -13.79 10.74
CA ASP A 173 -13.64 -12.40 11.14
C ASP A 173 -12.33 -11.80 11.67
N ARG A 174 -12.19 -10.48 11.57
CA ARG A 174 -11.01 -9.70 12.02
C ARG A 174 -9.68 -10.22 11.46
N SER A 175 -9.70 -10.75 10.23
CA SER A 175 -8.51 -11.13 9.47
C SER A 175 -8.30 -10.23 8.25
N VAL A 176 -7.14 -10.38 7.60
CA VAL A 176 -6.85 -9.77 6.30
C VAL A 176 -7.81 -10.31 5.23
N ALA A 177 -8.03 -11.62 5.18
CA ALA A 177 -8.90 -12.26 4.20
C ALA A 177 -10.36 -11.82 4.34
N SER A 178 -10.91 -11.80 5.57
CA SER A 178 -12.29 -11.32 5.78
C SER A 178 -12.44 -9.84 5.48
N TYR A 179 -11.39 -9.02 5.67
CA TYR A 179 -11.41 -7.62 5.28
C TYR A 179 -11.49 -7.43 3.75
N PHE A 180 -10.66 -8.12 2.98
CA PHE A 180 -10.68 -8.01 1.51
C PHE A 180 -11.91 -8.69 0.87
N ASP A 181 -12.42 -9.77 1.45
CA ASP A 181 -13.69 -10.41 1.05
C ASP A 181 -14.87 -9.44 1.20
N GLU A 182 -15.04 -8.81 2.37
CA GLU A 182 -16.12 -7.83 2.62
C GLU A 182 -15.96 -6.58 1.74
N ASN A 183 -14.73 -6.07 1.54
CA ASN A 183 -14.50 -4.90 0.72
C ASN A 183 -14.72 -5.14 -0.78
N SER A 184 -14.43 -6.36 -1.26
CA SER A 184 -14.58 -6.77 -2.65
C SER A 184 -15.94 -7.38 -2.98
N TYR A 185 -16.80 -7.58 -1.98
CA TYR A 185 -18.09 -8.26 -2.09
C TYR A 185 -17.94 -9.71 -2.60
N GLY A 186 -16.94 -10.43 -2.07
CA GLY A 186 -16.62 -11.82 -2.41
C GLY A 186 -15.93 -12.01 -3.77
N ARG A 187 -15.37 -10.94 -4.35
CA ARG A 187 -14.69 -10.98 -5.66
C ARG A 187 -13.18 -11.15 -5.56
N PHE A 188 -12.58 -10.86 -4.41
CA PHE A 188 -11.13 -10.89 -4.21
C PHE A 188 -10.82 -11.58 -2.88
N ASN A 189 -10.38 -12.82 -2.97
CA ASN A 189 -10.31 -13.76 -1.86
C ASN A 189 -8.83 -14.03 -1.55
N VAL A 190 -8.33 -13.49 -0.44
CA VAL A 190 -6.95 -13.72 -0.01
C VAL A 190 -6.84 -15.13 0.57
N VAL A 191 -6.00 -15.95 -0.04
CA VAL A 191 -5.82 -17.38 0.29
C VAL A 191 -4.36 -17.67 0.66
N PRO A 192 -4.09 -18.64 1.53
CA PRO A 192 -2.72 -19.05 1.83
C PRO A 192 -2.04 -19.61 0.58
N ALA A 193 -0.81 -19.16 0.32
CA ALA A 193 0.05 -19.83 -0.64
C ALA A 193 0.34 -21.26 -0.16
N ALA A 194 0.14 -22.25 -1.03
CA ALA A 194 0.55 -23.62 -0.78
C ALA A 194 2.07 -23.72 -0.57
N ASP A 195 2.45 -24.39 0.52
CA ASP A 195 3.81 -24.52 1.02
C ASP A 195 4.03 -25.91 1.67
N SER A 196 5.26 -26.22 2.06
CA SER A 196 5.65 -27.50 2.69
C SER A 196 6.21 -27.32 4.11
N TYR A 197 6.01 -26.15 4.70
CA TYR A 197 6.36 -25.82 6.07
C TYR A 197 5.14 -26.01 6.99
N GLY A 198 5.35 -26.62 8.16
CA GLY A 198 4.32 -26.69 9.20
C GLY A 198 2.99 -27.32 8.75
N GLN A 199 1.99 -26.47 8.48
CA GLN A 199 0.60 -26.87 8.22
C GLN A 199 0.12 -26.64 6.78
N ASN A 200 0.96 -26.14 5.85
CA ASN A 200 0.52 -25.67 4.53
C ASN A 200 -0.59 -24.60 4.67
N ASP A 201 -0.27 -23.55 5.42
CA ASP A 201 -1.13 -22.42 5.79
C ASP A 201 -0.58 -21.07 5.27
N GLY A 202 0.37 -21.11 4.34
CA GLY A 202 1.02 -19.93 3.77
C GLY A 202 2.02 -19.26 4.73
N VAL A 203 2.35 -19.87 5.86
CA VAL A 203 3.27 -19.32 6.87
C VAL A 203 4.57 -20.13 6.91
N VAL A 204 5.64 -19.57 6.35
CA VAL A 204 6.98 -20.17 6.36
C VAL A 204 7.86 -19.45 7.37
N ARG A 205 8.42 -20.15 8.37
CA ARG A 205 9.44 -19.56 9.26
C ARG A 205 10.85 -19.75 8.73
N VAL A 206 11.63 -18.69 8.81
CA VAL A 206 13.08 -18.68 8.57
C VAL A 206 13.80 -18.03 9.76
N THR A 207 15.05 -18.43 9.98
CA THR A 207 15.93 -17.80 10.98
C THR A 207 17.23 -17.40 10.29
N LEU A 208 17.52 -16.10 10.29
CA LEU A 208 18.75 -15.54 9.73
C LEU A 208 19.84 -15.56 10.81
N ASN A 209 21.06 -15.94 10.43
CA ASN A 209 22.22 -16.01 11.34
C ASN A 209 22.87 -14.62 11.59
N THR A 210 22.08 -13.56 11.53
CA THR A 210 22.47 -12.16 11.77
C THR A 210 21.68 -11.59 12.95
N PRO A 211 22.18 -10.55 13.63
CA PRO A 211 21.37 -9.73 14.54
C PRO A 211 20.15 -9.13 13.85
N HIS A 212 19.12 -8.78 14.61
CA HIS A 212 17.98 -8.03 14.09
C HIS A 212 18.43 -6.61 13.65
N PRO A 213 18.08 -6.14 12.44
CA PRO A 213 18.66 -4.91 11.88
C PRO A 213 18.14 -3.60 12.50
N ASP A 214 16.96 -3.63 13.13
CA ASP A 214 16.43 -2.56 14.01
C ASP A 214 16.33 -1.16 13.35
N PHE A 215 16.13 -1.16 12.03
CA PHE A 215 16.13 0.03 11.19
C PHE A 215 14.90 0.94 11.38
N GLY A 216 13.82 0.45 11.99
CA GLY A 216 12.63 1.27 12.24
C GLY A 216 12.04 1.86 10.96
N ASN A 217 11.90 3.19 10.90
CA ASN A 217 11.46 3.92 9.69
C ASN A 217 12.57 4.18 8.65
N GLN A 218 13.81 3.76 8.90
CA GLN A 218 14.92 3.85 7.94
C GLN A 218 15.01 2.58 7.09
N PHE A 219 13.87 2.10 6.56
CA PHE A 219 13.78 0.80 5.89
C PHE A 219 14.64 0.74 4.62
N GLY A 220 14.35 1.56 3.60
CA GLY A 220 15.18 1.72 2.39
C GLY A 220 15.90 0.46 1.91
N GLY A 221 17.23 0.54 1.76
CA GLY A 221 18.07 -0.60 1.35
C GLY A 221 18.14 -1.74 2.37
N ALA A 222 17.91 -1.48 3.67
CA ALA A 222 17.93 -2.51 4.71
C ALA A 222 16.69 -3.41 4.67
N GLY A 223 15.51 -2.84 4.40
CA GLY A 223 14.27 -3.58 4.12
C GLY A 223 14.42 -4.44 2.87
N ALA A 224 14.94 -3.87 1.78
CA ALA A 224 15.22 -4.60 0.55
C ALA A 224 16.19 -5.78 0.75
N ALA A 225 17.29 -5.57 1.49
CA ALA A 225 18.23 -6.65 1.83
C ALA A 225 17.58 -7.75 2.68
N LEU A 226 16.77 -7.37 3.68
CA LEU A 226 16.03 -8.32 4.52
C LEU A 226 14.99 -9.11 3.72
N ALA A 227 14.27 -8.48 2.79
CA ALA A 227 13.30 -9.15 1.92
C ALA A 227 13.96 -10.20 1.02
N ARG A 228 15.12 -9.89 0.41
CA ARG A 228 15.91 -10.86 -0.37
C ARG A 228 16.35 -12.06 0.49
N ALA A 229 16.95 -11.80 1.64
CA ALA A 229 17.43 -12.87 2.54
C ALA A 229 16.29 -13.75 3.09
N ALA A 230 15.13 -13.15 3.36
CA ALA A 230 13.93 -13.87 3.78
C ALA A 230 13.39 -14.77 2.65
N ALA A 231 13.29 -14.25 1.42
CA ALA A 231 12.83 -14.98 0.24
C ALA A 231 13.76 -16.14 -0.15
N GLU A 232 15.09 -15.93 -0.12
CA GLU A 232 16.08 -16.97 -0.33
C GLU A 232 15.93 -18.11 0.69
N ALA A 233 15.79 -17.77 1.97
CA ALA A 233 15.62 -18.75 3.05
C ALA A 233 14.26 -19.48 3.02
N ALA A 234 13.22 -18.87 2.45
CA ALA A 234 11.89 -19.45 2.31
C ALA A 234 11.74 -20.34 1.07
N ALA A 235 12.55 -20.10 0.03
CA ALA A 235 12.48 -20.79 -1.26
C ALA A 235 12.39 -22.33 -1.21
N PRO A 236 13.08 -23.06 -0.30
CA PRO A 236 12.97 -24.52 -0.22
C PRO A 236 11.59 -25.06 0.16
N TYR A 237 10.71 -24.20 0.71
CA TYR A 237 9.41 -24.61 1.24
C TYR A 237 8.24 -24.33 0.29
N VAL A 238 8.43 -23.55 -0.78
CA VAL A 238 7.33 -23.05 -1.64
C VAL A 238 7.58 -23.42 -3.09
N ASN A 239 6.62 -24.11 -3.73
CA ASN A 239 6.67 -24.38 -5.16
C ASN A 239 6.20 -23.15 -5.95
N VAL A 240 7.04 -22.12 -6.03
CA VAL A 240 6.65 -20.83 -6.60
C VAL A 240 6.32 -20.87 -8.10
N ALA A 241 6.81 -21.89 -8.82
CA ALA A 241 6.47 -22.15 -10.21
C ALA A 241 4.97 -22.43 -10.46
N ALA A 242 4.18 -22.65 -9.40
CA ALA A 242 2.73 -22.79 -9.48
C ALA A 242 1.98 -21.43 -9.56
N TYR A 243 2.66 -20.30 -9.32
CA TYR A 243 2.05 -18.98 -9.25
C TYR A 243 2.36 -18.06 -10.43
N ASP A 244 3.48 -18.27 -11.14
CA ASP A 244 3.72 -17.62 -12.44
C ASP A 244 2.63 -18.07 -13.44
N ARG A 245 1.61 -17.22 -13.62
CA ARG A 245 0.41 -17.47 -14.43
C ARG A 245 0.60 -16.95 -15.84
N ASN A 246 1.43 -15.92 -16.03
CA ASN A 246 1.70 -15.33 -17.35
C ASN A 246 2.87 -16.03 -18.10
N GLY A 247 3.74 -16.76 -17.39
CA GLY A 247 4.89 -17.50 -17.90
C GLY A 247 6.16 -16.66 -18.10
N ASP A 248 6.27 -15.49 -17.48
CA ASP A 248 7.36 -14.53 -17.69
C ASP A 248 8.53 -14.68 -16.70
N GLY A 249 8.41 -15.54 -15.68
CA GLY A 249 9.45 -15.78 -14.68
C GLY A 249 9.51 -14.76 -13.53
N TRP A 250 8.56 -13.82 -13.47
CA TRP A 250 8.26 -13.01 -12.31
C TRP A 250 7.13 -13.61 -11.47
N LEU A 251 6.95 -13.03 -10.30
CA LEU A 251 5.84 -13.25 -9.39
C LEU A 251 5.31 -11.88 -9.04
N ASP A 252 4.31 -11.45 -9.80
CA ASP A 252 3.62 -10.22 -9.49
C ASP A 252 2.79 -10.36 -8.21
N PRO A 253 2.55 -9.27 -7.46
CA PRO A 253 1.70 -9.29 -6.28
C PRO A 253 0.37 -10.04 -6.40
N ASN A 254 -0.30 -10.01 -7.56
CA ASN A 254 -1.55 -10.75 -7.75
C ASN A 254 -1.34 -12.23 -8.15
N GLU A 255 -0.13 -12.64 -8.52
CA GLU A 255 0.28 -14.04 -8.69
C GLU A 255 0.69 -14.68 -7.37
N LEU A 256 1.62 -14.03 -6.65
CA LEU A 256 2.02 -14.40 -5.30
C LEU A 256 2.45 -13.15 -4.52
N ALA A 257 1.65 -12.73 -3.56
CA ALA A 257 2.01 -11.63 -2.67
C ALA A 257 3.05 -12.07 -1.64
N VAL A 258 4.24 -11.45 -1.67
CA VAL A 258 5.32 -11.71 -0.71
C VAL A 258 5.18 -10.78 0.49
N VAL A 259 4.92 -11.36 1.67
CA VAL A 259 4.83 -10.66 2.96
C VAL A 259 5.95 -11.11 3.88
N VAL A 260 6.70 -10.16 4.45
CA VAL A 260 7.79 -10.43 5.40
C VAL A 260 7.39 -9.99 6.80
N MET A 261 7.19 -10.95 7.71
CA MET A 261 6.74 -10.73 9.09
C MET A 261 7.93 -10.87 10.05
N VAL A 262 8.44 -9.74 10.54
CA VAL A 262 9.73 -9.64 11.22
C VAL A 262 9.57 -9.79 12.74
N ALA A 263 10.31 -10.70 13.36
CA ALA A 263 10.30 -10.92 14.81
C ALA A 263 10.80 -9.68 15.57
N GLY A 264 9.90 -8.92 16.18
CA GLY A 264 10.22 -7.64 16.78
C GLY A 264 8.97 -6.77 16.95
N TYR A 265 9.16 -5.47 17.15
CA TYR A 265 8.07 -4.50 17.28
C TYR A 265 7.79 -3.74 15.98
N GLU A 266 6.53 -3.33 15.81
CA GLU A 266 6.07 -2.49 14.71
C GLU A 266 6.13 -1.00 15.10
N GLN A 267 6.97 -0.23 14.42
CA GLN A 267 7.20 1.17 14.72
C GLN A 267 5.98 2.05 14.42
N ALA A 268 5.15 1.71 13.43
CA ALA A 268 3.95 2.47 13.06
C ALA A 268 2.94 2.61 14.23
N PHE A 269 2.91 1.67 15.17
CA PHE A 269 1.96 1.67 16.30
C PHE A 269 2.19 2.78 17.34
N ALA A 270 3.45 3.06 17.71
CA ALA A 270 3.79 4.07 18.72
C ALA A 270 4.91 5.04 18.27
N GLY A 271 5.22 5.06 16.97
CA GLY A 271 6.23 5.91 16.35
C GLY A 271 7.59 5.78 17.03
N ALA A 272 8.20 6.92 17.37
CA ALA A 272 9.50 6.95 18.04
C ALA A 272 9.51 6.26 19.42
N ALA A 273 8.35 6.11 20.09
CA ALA A 273 8.20 5.48 21.40
C ALA A 273 8.04 3.94 21.35
N THR A 274 8.03 3.33 20.17
CA THR A 274 7.96 1.87 20.02
C THR A 274 9.18 1.18 20.65
N SER A 275 8.97 0.07 21.36
CA SER A 275 10.05 -0.76 21.92
C SER A 275 11.02 -1.25 20.83
N ARG A 276 12.24 -1.65 21.22
CA ARG A 276 13.26 -2.20 20.32
C ARG A 276 13.49 -3.71 20.59
N PRO A 277 13.92 -4.50 19.59
CA PRO A 277 14.20 -4.08 18.22
C PRO A 277 12.94 -4.00 17.34
N ARG A 278 12.93 -3.11 16.34
CA ARG A 278 11.74 -2.73 15.57
C ARG A 278 12.01 -2.45 14.09
N ILE A 279 10.96 -2.62 13.29
CA ILE A 279 10.88 -2.14 11.90
C ILE A 279 9.59 -1.33 11.74
N TRP A 280 9.44 -0.57 10.65
CA TRP A 280 8.21 0.16 10.33
C TRP A 280 7.48 -0.54 9.18
N ALA A 281 6.17 -0.72 9.27
CA ALA A 281 5.35 -1.37 8.24
C ALA A 281 5.43 -0.64 6.89
N HIS A 282 5.71 -1.35 5.79
CA HIS A 282 5.81 -0.74 4.47
C HIS A 282 5.58 -1.72 3.33
N LYS A 283 4.93 -1.26 2.26
CA LYS A 283 5.09 -1.76 0.89
C LYS A 283 6.30 -1.09 0.25
N ALA A 284 7.19 -1.87 -0.36
CA ALA A 284 8.31 -1.34 -1.12
C ALA A 284 8.59 -2.13 -2.40
N ASN A 285 9.28 -1.48 -3.32
CA ASN A 285 9.84 -2.11 -4.52
C ASN A 285 11.24 -2.67 -4.19
N VAL A 286 11.67 -3.68 -4.92
CA VAL A 286 12.99 -4.31 -4.73
C VAL A 286 13.58 -4.76 -6.08
N SER A 287 14.86 -4.47 -6.31
CA SER A 287 15.64 -5.02 -7.43
C SER A 287 16.26 -6.36 -7.06
N ASP A 288 16.54 -7.21 -8.04
CA ASP A 288 17.37 -8.41 -7.86
C ASP A 288 16.90 -9.35 -6.73
N ALA A 289 15.59 -9.37 -6.45
CA ALA A 289 15.00 -10.27 -5.47
C ALA A 289 14.42 -11.49 -6.16
N GLN A 290 14.66 -12.65 -5.58
CA GLN A 290 14.19 -13.93 -6.08
C GLN A 290 13.67 -14.79 -4.93
N ILE A 291 12.70 -15.64 -5.25
CA ILE A 291 12.33 -16.81 -4.45
C ILE A 291 12.50 -18.03 -5.35
N GLY A 292 13.43 -18.91 -4.99
CA GLY A 292 13.88 -19.98 -5.88
C GLY A 292 14.48 -19.41 -7.17
N ASN A 293 13.89 -19.75 -8.32
CA ASN A 293 14.34 -19.28 -9.65
C ASN A 293 13.49 -18.12 -10.21
N TYR A 294 12.53 -17.60 -9.43
CA TYR A 294 11.55 -16.61 -9.88
C TYR A 294 11.81 -15.25 -9.26
N HIS A 295 11.65 -14.19 -10.05
CA HIS A 295 11.87 -12.83 -9.60
C HIS A 295 10.62 -12.25 -8.93
N PHE A 296 10.79 -11.34 -7.97
CA PHE A 296 9.70 -10.48 -7.50
C PHE A 296 10.19 -9.04 -7.36
N ALA A 297 9.33 -8.08 -7.69
CA ALA A 297 9.67 -6.66 -7.72
C ALA A 297 9.10 -5.87 -6.54
N GLU A 298 8.18 -6.44 -5.77
CA GLU A 298 7.35 -5.75 -4.78
C GLU A 298 7.09 -6.67 -3.57
N TYR A 299 7.11 -6.11 -2.36
CA TYR A 299 6.80 -6.84 -1.13
C TYR A 299 6.14 -5.91 -0.11
N ALA A 300 5.49 -6.49 0.90
CA ALA A 300 5.11 -5.79 2.12
C ALA A 300 5.84 -6.38 3.33
N MET A 301 6.19 -5.56 4.30
CA MET A 301 6.93 -5.96 5.50
C MET A 301 6.29 -5.36 6.76
N PHE A 302 6.24 -6.14 7.84
CA PHE A 302 5.58 -5.78 9.10
C PHE A 302 6.38 -6.26 10.32
N GLY A 303 6.38 -5.48 11.39
CA GLY A 303 6.84 -5.94 12.70
C GLY A 303 5.79 -6.86 13.33
N GLU A 304 6.22 -7.95 13.97
CA GLU A 304 5.30 -8.94 14.55
C GLU A 304 4.35 -8.31 15.59
N ARG A 305 4.79 -7.28 16.34
CA ARG A 305 4.16 -6.88 17.60
C ARG A 305 3.82 -5.40 17.71
N HIS A 306 2.57 -5.12 18.05
CA HIS A 306 2.14 -3.84 18.61
C HIS A 306 2.36 -3.89 20.13
N GLN A 307 3.57 -3.55 20.58
CA GLN A 307 3.98 -3.57 21.99
C GLN A 307 3.68 -4.92 22.70
N ASP A 308 2.63 -5.00 23.51
CA ASP A 308 2.23 -6.16 24.31
C ASP A 308 1.26 -7.12 23.58
N HIS A 309 0.84 -6.80 22.35
CA HIS A 309 -0.01 -7.66 21.53
C HIS A 309 0.51 -7.88 20.09
N LEU A 310 -0.08 -8.84 19.37
CA LEU A 310 0.20 -9.13 17.96
C LEU A 310 -0.25 -7.97 17.07
N ALA A 311 0.55 -7.59 16.06
CA ALA A 311 0.31 -6.48 15.15
C ALA A 311 -1.03 -6.60 14.39
N THR A 312 -1.91 -5.62 14.58
CA THR A 312 -3.33 -5.67 14.21
C THR A 312 -3.56 -5.55 12.70
N ILE A 313 -4.69 -6.04 12.20
CA ILE A 313 -4.91 -6.16 10.75
C ILE A 313 -4.91 -4.83 10.01
N GLY A 314 -5.21 -3.71 10.66
CA GLY A 314 -5.43 -2.44 9.97
C GLY A 314 -4.20 -1.88 9.26
N VAL A 315 -3.01 -1.96 9.87
CA VAL A 315 -1.75 -1.60 9.20
C VAL A 315 -1.39 -2.63 8.12
N ILE A 316 -1.69 -3.91 8.35
CA ILE A 316 -1.43 -4.99 7.40
C ILE A 316 -2.28 -4.81 6.13
N CYS A 317 -3.57 -4.53 6.29
CA CYS A 317 -4.49 -4.29 5.17
C CYS A 317 -4.13 -3.00 4.42
N HIS A 318 -3.63 -1.96 5.10
CA HIS A 318 -3.21 -0.70 4.49
C HIS A 318 -2.05 -0.91 3.50
N GLU A 319 -0.95 -1.53 3.94
CA GLU A 319 0.18 -1.84 3.04
C GLU A 319 -0.19 -2.86 1.96
N LEU A 320 -1.09 -3.81 2.25
CA LEU A 320 -1.63 -4.71 1.23
C LEU A 320 -2.57 -4.00 0.25
N GLY A 321 -3.17 -2.87 0.62
CA GLY A 321 -3.88 -1.98 -0.30
C GLY A 321 -2.95 -1.37 -1.34
N HIS A 322 -1.73 -0.97 -0.94
CA HIS A 322 -0.68 -0.58 -1.88
C HIS A 322 -0.18 -1.77 -2.72
N LEU A 323 0.08 -2.93 -2.09
CA LEU A 323 0.72 -4.07 -2.76
C LEU A 323 -0.20 -4.78 -3.75
N LEU A 324 -1.48 -4.97 -3.41
CA LEU A 324 -2.40 -5.83 -4.15
C LEU A 324 -3.32 -5.08 -5.12
N LEU A 325 -3.57 -3.78 -4.85
CA LEU A 325 -4.60 -2.98 -5.51
C LEU A 325 -4.06 -1.64 -6.08
N ASP A 326 -2.74 -1.41 -6.00
CA ASP A 326 -2.05 -0.16 -6.42
C ASP A 326 -2.68 1.14 -5.87
N LEU A 327 -3.34 1.07 -4.71
CA LEU A 327 -4.01 2.23 -4.11
C LEU A 327 -2.99 3.21 -3.52
N PRO A 328 -3.15 4.53 -3.69
CA PRO A 328 -2.30 5.53 -3.04
C PRO A 328 -2.76 5.85 -1.62
N ASP A 329 -1.90 6.52 -0.87
CA ASP A 329 -2.26 7.15 0.41
C ASP A 329 -3.25 8.31 0.23
N LEU A 330 -4.22 8.37 1.15
CA LEU A 330 -5.33 9.34 1.19
C LEU A 330 -5.39 10.11 2.51
N TYR A 331 -4.37 10.00 3.37
CA TYR A 331 -4.11 10.95 4.45
C TYR A 331 -3.11 12.03 4.02
N SER A 332 -3.11 13.15 4.75
CA SER A 332 -2.12 14.20 4.59
C SER A 332 -0.90 13.96 5.46
N GLY A 333 0.30 14.05 4.88
CA GLY A 333 1.55 14.10 5.66
C GLY A 333 1.72 15.38 6.50
N SER A 334 0.82 16.36 6.33
CA SER A 334 0.80 17.64 7.04
C SER A 334 -0.40 17.75 8.01
N PRO A 335 -0.22 18.35 9.21
CA PRO A 335 -1.31 18.62 10.17
C PRO A 335 -2.46 19.51 9.65
N THR A 336 -2.30 20.17 8.50
CA THR A 336 -3.30 21.06 7.90
C THR A 336 -3.86 20.56 6.57
N GLY A 337 -3.39 19.43 6.05
CA GLY A 337 -3.86 18.88 4.78
C GLY A 337 -5.22 18.20 4.90
N ALA A 338 -5.96 18.15 3.79
CA ALA A 338 -7.17 17.34 3.72
C ALA A 338 -6.81 15.85 3.76
N SER A 339 -7.59 15.08 4.51
CA SER A 339 -7.42 13.64 4.71
C SER A 339 -8.80 13.03 4.73
N ILE A 340 -8.94 11.82 4.19
CA ILE A 340 -10.19 11.04 4.35
C ILE A 340 -10.41 10.61 5.81
N GLY A 341 -9.40 10.80 6.66
CA GLY A 341 -9.47 10.57 8.09
C GLY A 341 -9.77 9.10 8.38
N ARG A 342 -10.67 8.86 9.33
CA ARG A 342 -11.08 7.51 9.74
C ARG A 342 -12.10 6.85 8.81
N TRP A 343 -12.53 7.51 7.73
CA TRP A 343 -13.53 6.98 6.80
C TRP A 343 -12.99 6.01 5.76
N GLY A 344 -11.67 5.81 5.64
CA GLY A 344 -11.14 4.75 4.79
C GLY A 344 -9.73 4.30 5.14
N LEU A 345 -9.45 3.05 4.78
CA LEU A 345 -8.20 2.32 5.04
C LEU A 345 -6.94 3.11 4.67
N MET A 346 -6.90 3.68 3.47
CA MET A 346 -5.76 4.45 2.96
C MET A 346 -5.61 5.82 3.64
N GLY A 347 -6.46 6.13 4.62
CA GLY A 347 -6.33 7.28 5.52
C GLY A 347 -5.93 6.83 6.92
N GLN A 348 -6.55 7.42 7.93
CA GLN A 348 -6.44 6.96 9.33
C GLN A 348 -7.40 5.79 9.64
N GLY A 349 -8.18 5.31 8.67
CA GLY A 349 -9.10 4.19 8.85
C GLY A 349 -8.40 2.88 9.25
N GLY A 350 -7.12 2.70 8.88
CA GLY A 350 -6.27 1.60 9.35
C GLY A 350 -6.12 1.52 10.88
N TRP A 351 -6.40 2.61 11.62
CA TRP A 351 -6.35 2.65 13.09
C TRP A 351 -7.73 2.66 13.76
N ASN A 352 -8.78 2.23 13.05
CA ASN A 352 -10.12 2.06 13.62
C ASN A 352 -10.24 0.79 14.47
N SER A 353 -11.26 0.78 15.32
CA SER A 353 -11.64 -0.34 16.19
C SER A 353 -13.07 -0.13 16.67
N ASP A 354 -13.88 -1.18 16.67
CA ASP A 354 -15.22 -1.20 17.29
C ASP A 354 -15.14 -1.57 18.78
N SER A 355 -14.18 -2.44 19.10
CA SER A 355 -13.86 -3.01 20.40
C SER A 355 -12.50 -3.71 20.28
N GLY A 356 -11.66 -3.60 21.32
CA GLY A 356 -10.30 -4.17 21.31
C GLY A 356 -9.23 -3.11 21.02
N GLN A 357 -8.17 -3.53 20.32
CA GLN A 357 -6.99 -2.71 20.05
C GLN A 357 -7.16 -1.82 18.82
N ALA A 358 -6.32 -0.80 18.69
CA ALA A 358 -6.30 0.05 17.50
C ALA A 358 -5.89 -0.77 16.26
N GLY A 359 -6.69 -0.69 15.20
CA GLY A 359 -6.49 -1.47 13.96
C GLY A 359 -7.10 -2.87 13.96
N ASP A 360 -7.88 -3.27 14.98
CA ASP A 360 -8.60 -4.55 14.98
C ASP A 360 -9.82 -4.58 14.04
N ARG A 361 -10.41 -3.41 13.72
CA ARG A 361 -11.39 -3.24 12.63
C ARG A 361 -11.05 -1.97 11.83
N PRO A 362 -10.21 -2.08 10.79
CA PRO A 362 -9.94 -0.96 9.90
C PRO A 362 -11.20 -0.58 9.10
N GLY A 363 -11.41 0.71 8.89
CA GLY A 363 -12.55 1.20 8.11
C GLY A 363 -12.49 0.76 6.64
N HIS A 364 -13.65 0.50 6.04
CA HIS A 364 -13.81 0.11 4.63
C HIS A 364 -13.09 1.05 3.66
N LEU A 365 -12.60 0.49 2.54
CA LEU A 365 -12.20 1.28 1.36
C LEU A 365 -13.33 2.24 0.96
N LEU A 366 -12.98 3.45 0.52
CA LEU A 366 -13.93 4.37 -0.08
C LEU A 366 -14.41 3.80 -1.43
N ALA A 367 -15.61 4.15 -1.88
CA ALA A 367 -16.11 3.78 -3.21
C ALA A 367 -15.14 4.15 -4.36
N TRP A 368 -14.39 5.25 -4.23
CA TRP A 368 -13.30 5.59 -5.17
C TRP A 368 -12.18 4.53 -5.17
N SER A 369 -11.72 4.09 -4.00
CA SER A 369 -10.70 3.05 -3.88
C SER A 369 -11.24 1.68 -4.35
N LYS A 370 -12.51 1.37 -4.06
CA LYS A 370 -13.18 0.16 -4.56
C LYS A 370 -13.38 0.18 -6.08
N GLU A 371 -13.56 1.35 -6.68
CA GLU A 371 -13.59 1.54 -8.13
C GLU A 371 -12.21 1.31 -8.76
N VAL A 372 -11.16 1.95 -8.24
CA VAL A 372 -9.77 1.76 -8.71
C VAL A 372 -9.33 0.29 -8.58
N ALA A 373 -9.72 -0.39 -7.49
CA ALA A 373 -9.47 -1.80 -7.27
C ALA A 373 -10.32 -2.77 -8.13
N GLY A 374 -11.25 -2.27 -8.96
CA GLY A 374 -12.16 -3.12 -9.76
C GLY A 374 -13.21 -3.89 -8.93
N PHE A 375 -13.39 -3.55 -7.65
CA PHE A 375 -14.36 -4.19 -6.76
C PHE A 375 -15.79 -3.72 -7.03
N MET A 376 -15.98 -2.49 -7.54
CA MET A 376 -17.28 -1.96 -7.94
C MET A 376 -17.20 -0.95 -9.09
N GLU A 377 -18.32 -0.72 -9.76
CA GLU A 377 -18.49 0.36 -10.73
C GLU A 377 -19.58 1.32 -10.22
N PRO A 378 -19.26 2.58 -9.87
CA PRO A 378 -20.26 3.55 -9.43
C PRO A 378 -21.25 3.90 -10.54
N LYS A 379 -22.56 3.82 -10.27
CA LYS A 379 -23.59 4.18 -11.24
C LYS A 379 -23.52 5.68 -11.56
N ILE A 380 -23.27 6.04 -12.81
CA ILE A 380 -23.35 7.43 -13.26
C ILE A 380 -24.82 7.90 -13.19
N LEU A 381 -25.07 9.01 -12.48
CA LEU A 381 -26.38 9.66 -12.45
C LEU A 381 -26.56 10.58 -13.66
N ALA A 382 -27.75 10.52 -14.26
CA ALA A 382 -28.09 11.35 -15.40
C ALA A 382 -28.61 12.73 -14.95
N ALA A 383 -28.45 13.74 -15.80
CA ALA A 383 -29.03 15.06 -15.56
C ALA A 383 -30.57 14.95 -15.46
N GLY A 384 -31.11 15.29 -14.30
CA GLY A 384 -32.55 15.16 -14.00
C GLY A 384 -32.91 14.03 -13.03
N ASP A 385 -31.97 13.16 -12.67
CA ASP A 385 -32.14 12.23 -11.55
C ASP A 385 -32.13 13.02 -10.22
N ASN A 386 -33.26 13.02 -9.51
CA ASN A 386 -33.45 13.78 -8.26
C ASN A 386 -33.63 12.90 -7.01
N GLU A 387 -33.60 11.57 -7.17
CA GLU A 387 -33.77 10.60 -6.08
C GLU A 387 -32.78 9.44 -6.26
N VAL A 388 -32.13 9.04 -5.18
CA VAL A 388 -31.16 7.95 -5.14
C VAL A 388 -31.42 7.12 -3.90
N SER A 389 -31.42 5.79 -4.06
CA SER A 389 -31.39 4.84 -2.96
C SER A 389 -30.08 4.06 -3.03
N LEU A 390 -29.31 4.06 -1.94
CA LEU A 390 -28.03 3.37 -1.82
C LEU A 390 -28.10 2.40 -0.63
N ARG A 391 -27.79 1.12 -0.86
CA ARG A 391 -27.51 0.16 0.23
C ARG A 391 -26.19 0.52 0.93
N ALA A 392 -25.97 -0.01 2.13
CA ALA A 392 -24.73 0.27 2.85
C ALA A 392 -23.52 -0.40 2.15
N VAL A 393 -22.34 0.21 2.26
CA VAL A 393 -21.07 -0.32 1.70
C VAL A 393 -20.62 -1.67 2.29
N SER A 394 -21.26 -2.11 3.38
CA SER A 394 -21.13 -3.44 4.00
C SER A 394 -22.10 -4.48 3.42
N ASP A 395 -23.21 -4.03 2.82
CA ASP A 395 -24.27 -4.89 2.29
C ASP A 395 -24.10 -5.14 0.77
N ALA A 396 -23.60 -4.15 0.02
CA ALA A 396 -23.52 -4.23 -1.43
C ALA A 396 -22.57 -3.22 -2.09
N ALA A 397 -22.12 -3.57 -3.30
CA ALA A 397 -21.50 -2.66 -4.26
C ALA A 397 -22.51 -1.61 -4.77
N ASP A 398 -22.77 -0.58 -3.96
CA ASP A 398 -23.80 0.43 -4.24
C ASP A 398 -23.26 1.85 -4.00
N ALA A 399 -22.87 2.52 -5.08
CA ALA A 399 -22.44 3.92 -5.08
C ALA A 399 -22.87 4.59 -6.38
N VAL A 400 -22.99 5.92 -6.34
CA VAL A 400 -23.33 6.73 -7.52
C VAL A 400 -22.28 7.79 -7.78
N GLN A 401 -22.01 8.04 -9.06
CA GLN A 401 -21.14 9.11 -9.52
C GLN A 401 -21.96 10.28 -10.06
N ILE A 402 -21.65 11.48 -9.58
CA ILE A 402 -22.10 12.76 -10.14
C ILE A 402 -20.91 13.40 -10.85
N GLN A 403 -21.03 13.62 -12.16
CA GLN A 403 -20.04 14.39 -12.92
C GLN A 403 -20.27 15.89 -12.66
N LEU A 404 -19.21 16.65 -12.34
CA LEU A 404 -19.29 18.09 -12.09
C LEU A 404 -18.86 18.95 -13.30
N GLY A 405 -18.52 18.32 -14.44
CA GLY A 405 -18.10 19.02 -15.66
C GLY A 405 -18.62 18.35 -16.92
N ASP A 406 -18.92 19.17 -17.93
CA ASP A 406 -19.71 18.82 -19.12
C ASP A 406 -19.10 17.75 -20.05
N TYR A 407 -17.82 17.43 -19.87
CA TYR A 407 -17.03 16.59 -20.79
C TYR A 407 -16.55 15.26 -20.18
N GLY A 408 -17.08 14.82 -19.04
CA GLY A 408 -16.79 13.49 -18.46
C GLY A 408 -15.37 13.26 -17.91
N HIS A 409 -14.42 14.15 -18.22
CA HIS A 409 -13.02 14.12 -17.76
C HIS A 409 -12.72 15.16 -16.65
N GLY A 410 -13.76 15.69 -16.00
CA GLY A 410 -13.65 16.71 -14.95
C GLY A 410 -13.73 16.14 -13.54
N GLN A 411 -13.85 17.05 -12.56
CA GLN A 411 -14.13 16.67 -11.17
C GLN A 411 -15.41 15.84 -11.07
N ARG A 412 -15.42 14.88 -10.15
CA ARG A 412 -16.58 14.03 -9.84
C ARG A 412 -16.81 13.95 -8.35
N LEU A 413 -18.07 13.76 -7.95
CA LEU A 413 -18.44 13.29 -6.62
C LEU A 413 -18.84 11.83 -6.74
N ILE A 414 -18.43 11.01 -5.77
CA ILE A 414 -18.97 9.67 -5.58
C ILE A 414 -19.72 9.69 -4.24
N LEU A 415 -20.98 9.27 -4.25
CA LEU A 415 -21.80 9.14 -3.06
C LEU A 415 -21.96 7.65 -2.75
N GLU A 416 -21.66 7.31 -1.50
CA GLU A 416 -21.81 5.99 -0.90
C GLU A 416 -22.61 6.12 0.40
N ASN A 417 -23.21 5.03 0.87
CA ASN A 417 -23.95 4.99 2.14
C ASN A 417 -23.18 4.15 3.16
N ARG A 418 -22.86 4.74 4.31
CA ARG A 418 -21.99 4.17 5.34
C ARG A 418 -22.73 4.04 6.66
N ASN A 419 -22.68 2.85 7.24
CA ASN A 419 -23.35 2.47 8.49
C ASN A 419 -22.34 1.74 9.37
N ARG A 420 -22.54 1.77 10.69
CA ARG A 420 -21.72 1.01 11.64
C ARG A 420 -22.05 -0.48 11.57
N SER A 421 -21.42 -1.19 10.65
CA SER A 421 -21.73 -2.57 10.27
C SER A 421 -20.58 -3.19 9.50
N GLY A 422 -20.22 -4.42 9.85
CA GLY A 422 -19.07 -5.11 9.25
C GLY A 422 -17.76 -4.49 9.72
N TYR A 423 -16.97 -3.96 8.80
CA TYR A 423 -15.73 -3.22 9.08
C TYR A 423 -15.87 -1.70 9.21
N ASP A 424 -17.07 -1.14 8.99
CA ASP A 424 -17.35 0.31 9.01
C ASP A 424 -18.14 0.78 10.27
#